data_AF-A0A3B0UZL6-F1
#
_entry.id   AF-A0A3B0UZL6-F1
#
_cell.length_a   1.000
_cell.length_b   1.000
_cell.length_c   1.000
_cell.angle_alpha   90.00
_cell.angle_beta   90.00
_cell.angle_gamma   90.00
#
_symmetry.space_group_name_H-M   'P 1'
#
loop_
_entity.id
_entity.type
_entity.pdbx_description
1 polymer ?
#
loop_
_entity_poly.entity_id
_entity_poly.type
_entity_poly.pdbx_seq_one_letter_code
_entity_poly.pdbx_strand_id
1 'polypeptide(L)'
;MRKRSKSNANFQDALISLQNLAEKDERQHLLLDKLIGTNRIILASIDLENPPNILDVAVKEVCRLANADCAVLFPFDLDVEDYDPELLTHYGLLHPNKAPTNPRIDGTASKVRHEDGLIVENISTDNLELNLLQDEFIIREQIQAFIGIPF
;
A
#
# COMPACT_ATOMS: atom_id res chain seq x y z
N MET A 1 2.60 -28.94 51.65
CA MET A 1 2.21 -29.11 50.23
C MET A 1 1.67 -27.80 49.69
N ARG A 2 2.32 -27.15 48.71
CA ARG A 2 1.79 -26.16 47.74
C ARG A 2 2.96 -25.38 47.10
N LYS A 3 3.56 -25.93 46.03
CA LYS A 3 4.52 -25.22 45.15
C LYS A 3 4.39 -25.60 43.66
N ARG A 4 3.31 -26.27 43.24
CA ARG A 4 3.13 -26.71 41.84
C ARG A 4 2.38 -25.71 40.92
N SER A 5 1.79 -24.65 41.47
CA SER A 5 0.91 -23.75 40.71
C SER A 5 1.64 -22.71 39.84
N LYS A 6 2.81 -22.20 40.24
CA LYS A 6 3.53 -21.16 39.48
C LYS A 6 4.33 -21.70 38.26
N SER A 7 4.75 -22.96 38.30
CA SER A 7 5.54 -23.58 37.24
C SER A 7 4.72 -23.93 35.98
N ASN A 8 3.43 -24.21 36.14
CA ASN A 8 2.56 -24.55 35.01
C ASN A 8 2.14 -23.31 34.21
N ALA A 9 1.96 -22.16 34.86
CA ALA A 9 1.66 -20.91 34.18
C ALA A 9 2.80 -20.48 33.25
N ASN A 10 4.05 -20.46 33.77
CA ASN A 10 5.24 -20.12 32.98
C ASN A 10 5.48 -21.04 31.77
N PHE A 11 5.07 -22.31 31.84
CA PHE A 11 5.25 -23.25 30.74
C PHE A 11 4.20 -23.04 29.63
N GLN A 12 2.96 -22.74 30.00
CA GLN A 12 1.90 -22.42 29.05
C GLN A 12 2.19 -21.10 28.31
N ASP A 13 2.68 -20.09 29.04
CA ASP A 13 3.06 -18.79 28.44
C ASP A 13 4.23 -18.94 27.45
N ALA A 14 5.20 -19.80 27.76
CA ALA A 14 6.32 -20.11 26.87
C ALA A 14 5.86 -20.85 25.60
N LEU A 15 4.91 -21.79 25.71
CA LEU A 15 4.35 -22.49 24.55
C LEU A 15 3.57 -21.54 23.63
N ILE A 16 2.73 -20.67 24.20
CA ILE A 16 1.99 -19.65 23.44
C ILE A 16 2.96 -18.71 22.73
N SER A 17 4.03 -18.30 23.40
CA SER A 17 5.06 -17.43 22.80
C SER A 17 5.78 -18.11 21.63
N LEU A 18 6.11 -19.40 21.74
CA LEU A 18 6.72 -20.18 20.67
C LEU A 18 5.77 -20.38 19.49
N GLN A 19 4.48 -20.61 19.74
CA GLN A 19 3.45 -20.71 18.70
C GLN A 19 3.32 -19.39 17.94
N ASN A 20 3.22 -18.26 18.65
CA ASN A 20 3.15 -16.94 18.04
C ASN A 20 4.38 -16.60 17.19
N LEU A 21 5.57 -17.04 17.63
CA LEU A 21 6.81 -16.87 16.86
C LEU A 21 6.81 -17.71 15.57
N ALA A 22 6.39 -18.96 15.65
CA ALA A 22 6.29 -19.84 14.48
C ALA A 22 5.27 -19.31 13.46
N GLU A 23 4.09 -18.86 13.93
CA GLU A 23 3.08 -18.25 13.06
C GLU A 23 3.59 -16.96 12.39
N LYS A 24 4.36 -16.15 13.13
CA LYS A 24 4.96 -14.93 12.58
C LYS A 24 5.99 -15.25 11.50
N ASP A 25 6.84 -16.24 11.73
CA ASP A 25 7.87 -16.68 10.79
C ASP A 25 7.24 -17.22 9.49
N GLU A 26 6.20 -18.06 9.62
CA GLU A 26 5.45 -18.57 8.48
C GLU A 26 4.80 -17.44 7.66
N ARG A 27 4.20 -16.45 8.33
CA ARG A 27 3.64 -15.25 7.65
C ARG A 27 4.72 -14.45 6.93
N GLN A 28 5.90 -14.30 7.53
CA GLN A 28 7.02 -13.58 6.91
C GLN A 28 7.52 -14.31 5.66
N HIS A 29 7.67 -15.64 5.73
CA HIS A 29 8.04 -16.46 4.58
C HIS A 29 7.02 -16.35 3.44
N LEU A 30 5.72 -16.45 3.76
CA LEU A 30 4.66 -16.31 2.76
C LEU A 30 4.68 -14.92 2.09
N LEU A 31 4.93 -13.87 2.87
CA LEU A 31 5.04 -12.50 2.33
C LEU A 31 6.25 -12.35 1.39
N LEU A 32 7.41 -12.89 1.79
CA LEU A 32 8.62 -12.88 0.96
C LEU A 32 8.41 -13.62 -0.36
N ASP A 33 7.77 -14.78 -0.33
CA ASP A 33 7.47 -15.56 -1.55
C ASP A 33 6.54 -14.79 -2.50
N LYS A 34 5.52 -14.10 -1.95
CA LYS A 34 4.64 -13.24 -2.74
C LYS A 34 5.38 -12.04 -3.36
N LEU A 35 6.28 -11.41 -2.61
CA LEU A 35 7.10 -10.30 -3.11
C LEU A 35 8.04 -10.76 -4.24
N ILE A 36 8.71 -11.90 -4.06
CA ILE A 36 9.58 -12.49 -5.08
C ILE A 36 8.77 -12.84 -6.34
N GLY A 37 7.58 -13.43 -6.17
CA GLY A 37 6.69 -13.75 -7.28
C GLY A 37 6.25 -12.50 -8.06
N THR A 38 5.87 -11.45 -7.34
CA THR A 38 5.49 -10.15 -7.92
C THR A 38 6.64 -9.53 -8.70
N ASN A 39 7.84 -9.50 -8.12
CA ASN A 39 9.04 -8.98 -8.79
C ASN A 39 9.34 -9.75 -10.08
N ARG A 40 9.20 -11.09 -10.08
CA ARG A 40 9.40 -11.89 -11.31
C ARG A 40 8.42 -11.53 -12.42
N ILE A 41 7.15 -11.30 -12.08
CA ILE A 41 6.11 -10.91 -13.06
C ILE A 41 6.47 -9.56 -13.67
N ILE A 42 6.82 -8.58 -12.82
CA ILE A 42 7.21 -7.23 -13.26
C ILE A 42 8.46 -7.31 -14.15
N LEU A 43 9.50 -8.02 -13.73
CA LEU A 43 10.73 -8.18 -14.52
C LEU A 43 10.49 -8.87 -15.87
N ALA A 44 9.59 -9.86 -15.91
CA ALA A 44 9.22 -10.54 -17.16
C ALA A 44 8.41 -9.64 -18.11
N SER A 45 7.78 -8.59 -17.58
CA SER A 45 7.03 -7.59 -18.37
C SER A 45 7.89 -6.45 -18.91
N ILE A 46 9.18 -6.41 -18.57
CA ILE A 46 10.11 -5.39 -19.07
C ILE A 46 10.33 -5.62 -20.56
N ASP A 47 9.60 -4.87 -21.36
CA ASP A 47 9.90 -4.62 -22.75
C ASP A 47 10.59 -3.26 -22.86
N LEU A 48 11.88 -3.26 -23.25
CA LEU A 48 12.67 -2.04 -23.42
C LEU A 48 12.14 -1.16 -24.56
N GLU A 49 11.33 -1.72 -25.47
CA GLU A 49 10.72 -0.98 -26.56
C GLU A 49 9.36 -0.35 -26.16
N ASN A 50 8.74 -0.80 -25.05
CA ASN A 50 7.46 -0.27 -24.54
C ASN A 50 7.44 -0.10 -23.01
N PRO A 51 8.17 0.89 -22.46
CA PRO A 51 8.23 1.16 -21.01
C PRO A 51 6.87 1.38 -20.31
N PRO A 52 5.86 2.05 -20.90
CA PRO A 52 4.57 2.27 -20.23
C PRO A 52 3.86 0.99 -19.78
N ASN A 53 4.15 -0.14 -20.42
CA ASN A 53 3.58 -1.43 -20.07
C ASN A 53 4.06 -1.92 -18.69
N ILE A 54 5.27 -1.56 -18.25
CA ILE A 54 5.79 -2.03 -16.96
C ILE A 54 5.03 -1.41 -15.77
N LEU A 55 4.67 -0.12 -15.86
CA LEU A 55 3.98 0.58 -14.79
C LEU A 55 2.55 0.05 -14.65
N ASP A 56 1.91 -0.26 -15.78
CA ASP A 56 0.60 -0.90 -15.82
C ASP A 56 0.60 -2.29 -15.16
N VAL A 57 1.63 -3.10 -15.42
CA VAL A 57 1.79 -4.40 -14.75
C VAL A 57 2.09 -4.19 -13.27
N ALA A 58 2.98 -3.26 -12.92
CA ALA A 58 3.35 -2.99 -11.53
C ALA A 58 2.16 -2.55 -10.69
N VAL A 59 1.36 -1.58 -11.16
CA VAL A 59 0.20 -1.08 -10.40
C VAL A 59 -0.85 -2.19 -10.18
N LYS A 60 -1.06 -3.06 -11.18
CA LYS A 60 -1.96 -4.22 -11.08
C LYS A 60 -1.47 -5.23 -10.05
N GLU A 61 -0.21 -5.61 -10.11
CA GLU A 61 0.35 -6.60 -9.19
C GLU A 61 0.43 -6.08 -7.77
N VAL A 62 0.77 -4.79 -7.57
CA VAL A 62 0.75 -4.15 -6.25
C VAL A 62 -0.68 -4.13 -5.68
N CYS A 63 -1.68 -3.75 -6.49
CA CYS A 63 -3.08 -3.77 -6.07
C CYS A 63 -3.51 -5.17 -5.61
N ARG A 64 -3.14 -6.19 -6.39
CA ARG A 64 -3.43 -7.60 -6.08
C ARG A 64 -2.71 -8.08 -4.82
N LEU A 65 -1.45 -7.70 -4.65
CA LEU A 65 -0.65 -8.06 -3.48
C LEU A 65 -1.19 -7.44 -2.20
N ALA A 66 -1.59 -6.17 -2.26
CA ALA A 66 -2.20 -5.44 -1.16
C ALA A 66 -3.65 -5.88 -0.88
N ASN A 67 -4.25 -6.69 -1.77
CA ASN A 67 -5.67 -7.01 -1.74
C ASN A 67 -6.56 -5.75 -1.68
N ALA A 68 -6.17 -4.74 -2.45
CA ALA A 68 -6.89 -3.48 -2.60
C ALA A 68 -7.85 -3.54 -3.79
N ASP A 69 -8.93 -2.76 -3.72
CA ASP A 69 -9.89 -2.62 -4.82
C ASP A 69 -9.32 -1.80 -5.99
N CYS A 70 -8.48 -0.83 -5.68
CA CYS A 70 -7.81 0.02 -6.67
C CYS A 70 -6.40 0.43 -6.22
N ALA A 71 -5.56 0.81 -7.18
CA ALA A 71 -4.25 1.38 -6.94
C ALA A 71 -3.93 2.46 -7.98
N VAL A 72 -3.14 3.45 -7.56
CA VAL A 72 -2.66 4.53 -8.42
C VAL A 72 -1.16 4.68 -8.20
N LEU A 73 -0.41 4.77 -9.29
CA LEU A 73 1.01 5.07 -9.29
C LEU A 73 1.20 6.45 -9.91
N PHE A 74 1.78 7.35 -9.12
CA PHE A 74 2.24 8.65 -9.59
C PHE A 74 3.75 8.54 -9.83
N PRO A 75 4.21 8.21 -11.05
CA PRO A 75 5.63 8.13 -11.30
C PRO A 75 6.28 9.48 -10.98
N PHE A 76 7.36 9.40 -10.21
CA PHE A 76 8.13 10.55 -9.77
C PHE A 76 9.32 10.72 -10.69
N ASP A 77 9.47 11.93 -11.24
CA ASP A 77 10.67 12.36 -11.93
C ASP A 77 11.28 13.48 -11.10
N LEU A 78 12.51 13.28 -10.64
CA LEU A 78 13.25 14.25 -9.83
C LEU A 78 13.58 15.52 -10.63
N ASP A 79 13.62 15.42 -11.96
CA ASP A 79 14.07 16.49 -12.85
C ASP A 79 12.90 17.29 -13.45
N VAL A 80 11.65 16.88 -13.21
CA VAL A 80 10.46 17.49 -13.80
C VAL A 80 9.50 17.97 -12.70
N GLU A 81 9.48 19.28 -12.46
CA GLU A 81 8.50 19.93 -11.57
C GLU A 81 7.05 19.68 -12.03
N ASP A 82 6.86 19.55 -13.34
CA ASP A 82 5.56 19.34 -13.96
C ASP A 82 5.11 17.87 -13.86
N TYR A 83 3.88 17.70 -13.39
CA TYR A 83 3.19 16.42 -13.41
C TYR A 83 2.72 16.13 -14.83
N ASP A 84 3.13 14.97 -15.36
CA ASP A 84 2.60 14.45 -16.62
C ASP A 84 1.39 13.53 -16.35
N PRO A 85 0.16 13.97 -16.66
CA PRO A 85 -1.03 13.13 -16.50
C PRO A 85 -1.04 11.91 -17.42
N GLU A 86 -0.25 11.88 -18.50
CA GLU A 86 -0.15 10.72 -19.40
C GLU A 86 0.68 9.59 -18.81
N LEU A 87 1.57 9.89 -17.85
CA LEU A 87 2.35 8.88 -17.13
C LEU A 87 1.63 8.33 -15.91
N LEU A 88 0.48 8.91 -15.55
CA LEU A 88 -0.35 8.42 -14.45
C LEU A 88 -0.85 7.01 -14.75
N THR A 89 -0.47 6.06 -13.91
CA THR A 89 -0.85 4.66 -14.08
C THR A 89 -1.81 4.25 -12.98
N HIS A 90 -2.91 3.56 -13.31
CA HIS A 90 -3.91 3.18 -12.32
C HIS A 90 -4.59 1.85 -12.64
N TYR A 91 -5.17 1.23 -11.61
CA TYR A 91 -5.96 0.02 -11.72
C TYR A 91 -7.16 0.07 -10.77
N GLY A 92 -8.30 -0.46 -11.21
CA GLY A 92 -9.49 -0.63 -10.37
C GLY A 92 -10.27 0.63 -10.00
N LEU A 93 -9.93 1.79 -10.56
CA LEU A 93 -10.67 3.04 -10.31
C LEU A 93 -12.10 2.97 -10.88
N LEU A 94 -13.04 3.59 -10.18
CA LEU A 94 -14.44 3.69 -10.58
C LEU A 94 -14.62 4.69 -11.73
N HIS A 95 -13.81 5.76 -11.73
CA HIS A 95 -13.86 6.81 -12.73
C HIS A 95 -12.52 6.91 -13.48
N PRO A 96 -12.53 7.28 -14.78
CA PRO A 96 -11.31 7.57 -15.51
C PRO A 96 -10.51 8.64 -14.77
N ASN A 97 -9.23 8.38 -14.47
CA ASN A 97 -8.45 9.30 -13.67
C ASN A 97 -8.00 10.49 -14.50
N LYS A 98 -8.86 11.51 -14.56
CA LYS A 98 -8.47 12.87 -14.94
C LYS A 98 -8.24 13.61 -13.65
N ALA A 99 -7.00 13.64 -13.16
CA ALA A 99 -6.66 14.50 -12.03
C ALA A 99 -6.88 15.96 -12.49
N PRO A 100 -7.84 16.69 -11.90
CA PRO A 100 -8.15 18.06 -12.32
C PRO A 100 -7.05 19.06 -11.92
N THR A 101 -6.23 18.67 -10.94
CA THR A 101 -5.11 19.41 -10.39
C THR A 101 -3.87 18.51 -10.31
N ASN A 102 -2.68 19.10 -10.22
CA ASN A 102 -1.44 18.36 -10.03
C ASN A 102 -1.45 17.71 -8.62
N PRO A 103 -1.57 16.38 -8.51
CA PRO A 103 -1.68 15.68 -7.23
C PRO A 103 -0.38 15.77 -6.40
N ARG A 104 0.72 16.21 -7.02
CA ARG A 104 2.01 16.43 -6.35
C ARG A 104 2.05 17.71 -5.51
N ILE A 105 1.21 18.69 -5.85
CA ILE A 105 1.19 20.01 -5.18
C ILE A 105 0.08 20.01 -4.12
N ASP A 106 -1.08 19.48 -4.46
CA ASP A 106 -2.28 19.48 -3.62
C ASP A 106 -2.94 18.10 -3.60
N GLY A 107 -3.75 17.85 -2.58
CA GLY A 107 -4.48 16.59 -2.40
C GLY A 107 -3.68 15.47 -1.73
N THR A 108 -4.22 14.25 -1.83
CA THR A 108 -3.78 13.10 -1.06
C THR A 108 -2.34 12.68 -1.35
N ALA A 109 -1.88 12.73 -2.61
CA ALA A 109 -0.51 12.36 -2.93
C ALA A 109 0.53 13.36 -2.37
N SER A 110 0.21 14.66 -2.36
CA SER A 110 1.01 15.68 -1.67
C SER A 110 1.10 15.41 -0.16
N LYS A 111 -0.02 15.05 0.49
CA LYS A 111 -0.04 14.69 1.91
C LYS A 111 0.80 13.46 2.23
N VAL A 112 0.67 12.39 1.43
CA VAL A 112 1.49 11.16 1.56
C VAL A 112 2.98 11.48 1.53
N ARG A 113 3.41 12.41 0.67
CA ARG A 113 4.80 12.84 0.60
C ARG A 113 5.25 13.61 1.84
N HIS A 114 4.44 14.54 2.33
CA HIS A 114 4.78 15.34 3.51
C HIS A 114 4.90 14.50 4.79
N GLU A 115 4.06 13.48 4.93
CA GLU A 115 4.04 12.59 6.10
C GLU A 115 5.01 11.40 5.99
N ASP A 116 5.79 11.31 4.91
CA ASP A 116 6.68 10.17 4.62
C ASP A 116 5.93 8.80 4.60
N GLY A 117 4.71 8.81 4.04
CA GLY A 117 3.81 7.68 4.03
C GLY A 117 2.57 7.91 4.89
N LEU A 118 1.50 7.20 4.56
CA LEU A 118 0.23 7.37 5.24
C LEU A 118 -0.58 6.08 5.21
N ILE A 119 -1.06 5.64 6.37
CA ILE A 119 -1.92 4.47 6.51
C ILE A 119 -3.18 4.95 7.21
N VAL A 120 -4.33 4.80 6.54
CA VAL A 120 -5.64 5.14 7.08
C VAL A 120 -6.54 3.94 6.91
N GLU A 121 -6.85 3.28 8.03
CA GLU A 121 -7.67 2.07 8.06
C GLU A 121 -9.15 2.39 7.91
N ASN A 122 -9.58 3.55 8.41
CA ASN A 122 -10.93 4.03 8.21
C ASN A 122 -10.97 5.55 8.06
N ILE A 123 -11.16 6.01 6.83
CA ILE A 123 -11.25 7.43 6.50
C ILE A 123 -12.38 8.10 7.27
N SER A 124 -13.49 7.43 7.61
CA SER A 124 -14.60 8.09 8.33
C SER A 124 -14.24 8.48 9.77
N THR A 125 -13.30 7.78 10.41
CA THR A 125 -12.93 7.99 11.81
C THR A 125 -11.55 8.62 11.98
N ASP A 126 -10.62 8.35 11.06
CA ASP A 126 -9.20 8.64 11.24
C ASP A 126 -8.76 9.91 10.46
N ASN A 127 -9.70 10.67 9.87
CA ASN A 127 -9.43 11.80 8.97
C ASN A 127 -9.20 13.16 9.66
N LEU A 128 -9.34 13.25 10.99
CA LEU A 128 -9.55 14.52 11.70
C LEU A 128 -8.43 15.55 11.47
N GLU A 129 -7.20 15.09 11.23
CA GLU A 129 -6.04 15.96 11.04
C GLU A 129 -5.71 16.18 9.55
N LEU A 130 -6.14 15.27 8.68
CA LEU A 130 -5.72 15.22 7.27
C LEU A 130 -6.79 15.72 6.29
N ASN A 131 -8.01 16.01 6.76
CA ASN A 131 -9.13 16.49 5.96
C ASN A 131 -9.37 15.66 4.68
N LEU A 132 -9.17 14.35 4.76
CA LEU A 132 -9.25 13.44 3.61
C LEU A 132 -10.66 13.35 3.03
N LEU A 133 -11.70 13.59 3.86
CA LEU A 133 -13.08 13.65 3.39
C LEU A 133 -13.38 14.83 2.47
N GLN A 134 -12.49 15.82 2.38
CA GLN A 134 -12.61 16.95 1.45
C GLN A 134 -11.79 16.74 0.17
N ASP A 135 -11.00 15.67 0.11
CA ASP A 135 -10.16 15.39 -1.05
C ASP A 135 -11.01 14.86 -2.20
N GLU A 136 -10.89 15.49 -3.37
CA GLU A 136 -11.68 15.16 -4.55
C GLU A 136 -11.45 13.71 -5.01
N PHE A 137 -10.23 13.19 -4.91
CA PHE A 137 -9.93 11.81 -5.30
C PHE A 137 -10.60 10.82 -4.33
N ILE A 138 -10.49 11.07 -3.02
CA ILE A 138 -11.13 10.24 -1.99
C ILE A 138 -12.65 10.21 -2.17
N ILE A 139 -13.27 11.37 -2.40
CA ILE A 139 -14.72 11.47 -2.61
C ILE A 139 -15.13 10.77 -3.91
N ARG A 140 -14.44 11.08 -5.02
CA ARG A 140 -14.79 10.58 -6.36
C ARG A 140 -14.71 9.06 -6.43
N GLU A 141 -13.67 8.48 -5.84
CA GLU A 141 -13.45 7.03 -5.85
C GLU A 141 -14.10 6.32 -4.64
N GLN A 142 -14.80 7.05 -3.77
CA GLN A 142 -15.47 6.51 -2.58
C GLN A 142 -14.52 5.70 -1.68
N ILE A 143 -13.28 6.17 -1.52
CA ILE A 143 -12.25 5.48 -0.75
C ILE A 143 -12.66 5.45 0.73
N GLN A 144 -12.62 4.26 1.33
CA GLN A 144 -12.94 4.05 2.74
C GLN A 144 -11.71 3.83 3.61
N ALA A 145 -10.64 3.31 3.01
CA ALA A 145 -9.34 3.06 3.63
C ALA A 145 -8.27 3.25 2.55
N PHE A 146 -7.07 3.70 2.92
CA PHE A 146 -5.98 3.79 1.95
C PHE A 146 -4.61 3.66 2.60
N ILE A 147 -3.64 3.31 1.75
CA ILE A 147 -2.23 3.31 2.07
C ILE A 147 -1.53 4.11 0.98
N GLY A 148 -0.75 5.11 1.39
CA GLY A 148 0.14 5.87 0.53
C GLY A 148 1.58 5.65 0.96
N ILE A 149 2.46 5.41 -0.01
CA ILE A 149 3.89 5.20 0.22
C ILE A 149 4.63 6.14 -0.73
N PRO A 150 5.51 7.03 -0.24
CA PRO A 150 6.39 7.81 -1.10
C PRO A 150 7.51 6.89 -1.63
N PHE A 151 7.84 7.05 -2.91
CA PHE A 151 8.93 6.33 -3.58
C PHE A 151 9.70 7.28 -4.49
#